data_AF-A0A5B6VA04-F1
#
_entry.id   AF-A0A5B6VA04-F1
#
_cell.length_a   1.000
_cell.length_b   1.000
_cell.length_c   1.000
_cell.angle_alpha   90.00
_cell.angle_beta   90.00
_cell.angle_gamma   90.00
#
_symmetry.space_group_name_H-M   'P 1'
#
loop_
_entity.id
_entity.type
_entity.pdbx_description
1 polymer ?
#
loop_
_entity_poly.entity_id
_entity_poly.type
_entity_poly.pdbx_seq_one_letter_code
_entity_poly.pdbx_strand_id
1 'polypeptide(L)'
;MYNDLKQLYWWSSMKRDISECVSKCLICQQVKDEHQVPSGLVEIGQSYDEFRICVTPDYEKKILFGLLTKSTHFIPVCTDYSLDRLVELYIAEIVRLHGVPVSVISDRDLRFTS
;
A
#
# COMPACT_ATOMS: atom_id res chain seq x y z
N MET A 1 25.44 11.10 -14.77
CA MET A 1 26.52 11.86 -14.11
C MET A 1 27.91 11.25 -14.33
N TYR A 2 28.25 10.06 -13.78
CA TYR A 2 29.58 9.46 -14.05
C TYR A 2 29.84 9.19 -15.53
N ASN A 3 28.84 8.66 -16.25
CA ASN A 3 28.96 8.34 -17.66
C ASN A 3 29.11 9.57 -18.57
N ASP A 4 28.70 10.74 -18.11
CA ASP A 4 28.78 12.00 -18.85
C ASP A 4 30.14 12.65 -18.57
N LEU A 5 30.54 12.73 -17.30
CA LEU A 5 31.80 13.35 -16.88
C LEU A 5 33.04 12.56 -17.34
N LYS A 6 32.96 11.23 -17.41
CA LYS A 6 34.09 10.38 -17.85
C LYS A 6 34.53 10.62 -19.29
N GLN A 7 33.70 11.29 -20.11
CA GLN A 7 34.03 11.59 -21.50
C GLN A 7 35.04 12.73 -21.64
N LEU A 8 35.09 13.63 -20.66
CA LEU A 8 35.88 14.86 -20.72
C LEU A 8 36.90 14.98 -19.58
N TYR A 9 36.68 14.29 -18.46
CA TYR A 9 37.48 14.43 -17.25
C TYR A 9 37.90 13.07 -16.67
N TRP A 10 39.06 13.06 -16.01
CA TRP A 10 39.55 11.90 -15.28
C TRP A 10 40.38 12.33 -14.06
N TRP A 11 40.11 11.71 -12.91
CA TRP A 11 40.93 11.83 -11.70
C TRP A 11 40.78 10.59 -10.79
N SER A 12 41.68 10.45 -9.83
CA SER A 12 41.63 9.34 -8.85
C SER A 12 40.37 9.41 -8.00
N SER A 13 39.64 8.31 -7.88
CA SER A 13 38.39 8.20 -7.09
C SER A 13 37.17 8.98 -7.64
N MET A 14 37.18 9.39 -8.91
CA MET A 14 36.07 10.11 -9.56
C MET A 14 34.68 9.47 -9.33
N LYS A 15 34.56 8.14 -9.43
CA LYS A 15 33.29 7.43 -9.15
C LYS A 15 32.78 7.68 -7.72
N ARG A 16 33.68 7.63 -6.75
CA ARG A 16 33.37 7.78 -5.32
C ARG A 16 32.95 9.22 -5.03
N ASP A 17 33.70 10.19 -5.52
CA ASP A 17 33.42 11.60 -5.27
C ASP A 17 32.10 12.03 -5.93
N ILE A 18 31.80 11.51 -7.13
CA ILE A 18 30.50 11.70 -7.79
C ILE A 18 29.38 11.05 -6.98
N SER A 19 29.57 9.83 -6.49
CA SER A 19 28.59 9.14 -5.64
C SER A 19 28.31 9.93 -4.35
N GLU A 20 29.36 10.45 -3.71
CA GLU A 20 29.25 11.26 -2.50
C GLU A 20 28.51 12.57 -2.76
N CYS A 21 28.82 13.26 -3.87
CA CYS A 21 28.11 14.47 -4.28
C CYS A 21 26.61 14.20 -4.51
N VAL A 22 26.27 13.14 -5.24
CA VAL A 22 24.87 12.72 -5.46
C VAL A 22 24.18 12.33 -4.16
N SER A 23 24.90 11.70 -3.22
CA SER A 23 24.34 11.31 -1.91
C SER A 23 23.94 12.51 -1.05
N LYS A 24 24.67 13.64 -1.17
CA LYS A 24 24.42 14.86 -0.40
C LYS A 24 23.44 15.83 -1.08
N CYS A 25 23.11 15.60 -2.34
CA CYS A 25 22.21 16.48 -3.10
C CYS A 25 20.73 16.16 -2.84
N LEU A 26 20.01 17.06 -2.17
CA LEU A 26 18.59 16.90 -1.84
C LEU A 26 17.71 16.64 -3.07
N ILE A 27 17.93 17.37 -4.16
CA ILE A 27 17.16 17.21 -5.41
C ILE A 27 17.41 15.81 -5.99
N CYS A 28 18.66 15.34 -5.98
CA CYS A 28 18.98 14.00 -6.45
C CYS A 28 18.37 12.91 -5.57
N GLN A 29 18.28 13.10 -4.25
CA GLN A 29 17.66 12.14 -3.34
C GLN A 29 16.14 12.09 -3.48
N GLN A 30 15.50 13.24 -3.75
CA GLN A 30 14.04 13.31 -3.92
C GLN A 30 13.55 12.79 -5.27
N VAL A 31 14.33 13.01 -6.34
CA VAL A 31 13.93 12.68 -7.72
C VAL A 31 14.40 11.29 -8.15
N LYS A 32 15.40 10.71 -7.48
CA LYS A 32 15.84 9.35 -7.79
C LYS A 32 14.81 8.35 -7.27
N ASP A 33 14.21 7.61 -8.20
CA ASP A 33 13.41 6.44 -7.87
C ASP A 33 14.26 5.39 -7.15
N GLU A 34 13.67 4.77 -6.14
CA GLU A 34 14.28 3.68 -5.42
C GLU A 34 14.34 2.44 -6.32
N HIS A 35 15.55 2.06 -6.74
CA HIS A 35 15.77 0.85 -7.56
C HIS A 35 15.96 -0.40 -6.67
N GLN A 36 15.57 -0.34 -5.40
CA GLN A 36 15.59 -1.51 -4.54
C GLN A 36 14.53 -2.50 -5.03
N VAL A 37 14.90 -3.77 -5.08
CA VAL A 37 13.92 -4.83 -5.28
C VAL A 37 12.97 -4.77 -4.08
N PRO A 38 11.64 -4.74 -4.28
CA PRO A 38 10.70 -4.77 -3.17
C PRO A 38 11.09 -5.91 -2.24
N SER A 39 11.29 -5.61 -0.96
CA SER A 39 11.46 -6.65 0.05
C SER A 39 10.25 -7.57 -0.10
N GLY A 40 10.52 -8.85 -0.36
CA GLY A 40 9.53 -9.80 -0.88
C GLY A 40 8.21 -9.82 -0.07
N LEU A 41 7.19 -10.43 -0.68
CA LEU A 41 5.85 -10.50 -0.10
C LEU A 41 5.94 -11.11 1.31
N VAL A 42 5.61 -10.30 2.32
CA VAL A 42 5.56 -10.78 3.71
C VAL A 42 4.47 -11.84 3.77
N GLU A 43 4.86 -13.09 4.00
CA GLU A 43 3.91 -14.15 4.36
C GLU A 43 3.34 -13.79 5.73
N ILE A 44 2.25 -13.04 5.70
CA ILE A 44 1.40 -12.83 6.87
C ILE A 44 0.96 -14.23 7.27
N GLY A 45 1.39 -14.66 8.47
CA GLY A 45 1.07 -15.98 8.98
C GLY A 45 -0.42 -16.25 8.79
N GLN A 46 -0.74 -17.44 8.30
CA GLN A 46 -2.11 -17.88 8.03
C GLN A 46 -2.89 -17.99 9.36
N SER A 47 -3.26 -16.85 9.93
CA SER A 47 -4.28 -16.77 10.95
C SER A 47 -5.61 -16.85 10.23
N TYR A 48 -6.35 -17.94 10.44
CA TYR A 48 -7.59 -18.23 9.71
C TYR A 48 -8.75 -17.27 10.02
N ASP A 49 -8.54 -16.24 10.84
CA ASP A 49 -9.58 -15.33 11.36
C ASP A 49 -9.28 -13.82 11.16
N GLU A 50 -8.37 -13.46 10.25
CA GLU A 50 -8.08 -12.06 9.91
C GLU A 50 -8.92 -11.58 8.70
N PHE A 51 -9.79 -10.60 8.95
CA PHE A 51 -10.54 -9.93 7.90
C PHE A 51 -9.83 -8.66 7.43
N ARG A 52 -9.74 -8.48 6.10
CA ARG A 52 -9.23 -7.26 5.47
C ARG A 52 -10.37 -6.45 4.87
N ILE A 53 -10.37 -5.16 5.16
CA ILE A 53 -11.25 -4.17 4.54
C ILE A 53 -10.38 -3.24 3.71
N CYS A 54 -10.68 -3.12 2.43
CA CYS A 54 -9.98 -2.20 1.54
C CYS A 54 -10.99 -1.47 0.68
N VAL A 55 -10.79 -0.18 0.47
CA VAL A 55 -11.59 0.60 -0.48
C VAL A 55 -10.83 0.64 -1.79
N THR A 56 -11.42 0.12 -2.88
CA THR A 56 -10.81 0.25 -4.20
C THR A 56 -11.40 1.44 -4.96
N PRO A 57 -10.55 2.32 -5.54
CA PRO A 57 -10.98 3.45 -6.35
C PRO A 57 -11.34 2.98 -7.77
N ASP A 58 -12.30 2.06 -7.91
CA ASP A 58 -12.92 1.77 -9.21
C ASP A 58 -14.00 2.84 -9.54
N TYR A 59 -14.44 2.91 -10.79
CA TYR A 59 -15.47 3.83 -11.32
C TYR A 59 -16.77 3.83 -10.50
N GLU A 60 -17.01 2.80 -9.67
CA GLU A 60 -18.14 2.66 -8.75
C GLU A 60 -17.75 2.46 -7.26
N LYS A 61 -16.57 2.96 -6.83
CA LYS A 61 -16.02 2.89 -5.44
C LYS A 61 -16.48 1.66 -4.63
N LYS A 62 -16.03 0.47 -5.02
CA LYS A 62 -16.39 -0.78 -4.32
C LYS A 62 -15.59 -0.91 -3.02
N ILE A 63 -16.23 -1.36 -1.95
CA ILE A 63 -15.52 -1.80 -0.75
C ILE A 63 -15.32 -3.31 -0.85
N LEU A 64 -14.06 -3.71 -0.73
CA LEU A 64 -13.63 -5.08 -0.68
C LEU A 64 -13.58 -5.56 0.76
N PHE A 65 -14.35 -6.60 1.07
CA PHE A 65 -14.23 -7.34 2.32
C PHE A 65 -13.65 -8.72 2.01
N GLY A 66 -12.43 -9.00 2.44
CA GLY A 66 -11.74 -10.25 2.13
C GLY A 66 -11.32 -10.99 3.39
N LEU A 67 -11.59 -12.30 3.45
CA LEU A 67 -10.90 -13.20 4.37
C LEU A 67 -9.59 -13.63 3.69
N LEU A 68 -8.46 -13.52 4.41
CA LEU A 68 -7.12 -13.69 3.85
C LEU A 68 -6.85 -15.04 3.15
N THR A 69 -7.68 -16.06 3.34
CA THR A 69 -7.33 -17.41 2.87
C THR A 69 -8.20 -18.00 1.76
N LYS A 70 -9.49 -17.68 1.58
CA LYS A 70 -10.33 -18.41 0.60
C LYS A 70 -11.52 -17.69 -0.06
N SER A 71 -11.89 -16.47 0.34
CA SER A 71 -13.05 -15.80 -0.26
C SER A 71 -13.02 -14.28 -0.10
N THR A 72 -13.47 -13.60 -1.14
CA THR A 72 -13.53 -12.15 -1.21
C THR A 72 -14.95 -11.72 -1.56
N HIS A 73 -15.55 -10.87 -0.73
CA HIS A 73 -16.86 -10.27 -0.92
C HIS A 73 -16.70 -8.85 -1.46
N PHE A 74 -17.30 -8.60 -2.62
CA PHE A 74 -17.39 -7.26 -3.20
C PHE A 74 -18.74 -6.68 -2.81
N ILE A 75 -18.71 -5.59 -2.03
CA ILE A 75 -19.92 -4.85 -1.69
C ILE A 75 -19.84 -3.52 -2.46
N PRO A 76 -20.80 -3.22 -3.35
CA PRO A 76 -20.86 -1.91 -3.99
C PRO A 76 -21.25 -0.87 -2.93
N VAL A 77 -20.53 0.24 -2.89
CA VAL A 77 -20.74 1.27 -1.87
C VAL A 77 -20.70 2.64 -2.52
N CYS A 78 -21.66 3.50 -2.19
CA CYS A 78 -21.61 4.88 -2.67
C CYS A 78 -20.66 5.72 -1.81
N THR A 79 -20.12 6.75 -2.44
CA THR A 79 -19.05 7.57 -1.85
C THR A 79 -19.54 8.48 -0.73
N ASP A 80 -20.83 8.73 -0.71
CA ASP A 80 -21.58 9.56 0.21
C ASP A 80 -22.15 8.77 1.40
N TYR A 81 -21.90 7.46 1.49
CA TYR A 81 -22.34 6.65 2.61
C TYR A 81 -21.65 7.10 3.90
N SER A 82 -22.44 7.36 4.93
CA SER A 82 -21.94 7.61 6.28
C SER A 82 -21.26 6.35 6.85
N LEU A 83 -20.40 6.53 7.86
CA LEU A 83 -19.77 5.41 8.56
C LEU A 83 -20.82 4.42 9.10
N ASP A 84 -21.93 4.93 9.66
CA ASP A 84 -23.00 4.10 10.20
C ASP A 84 -23.60 3.18 9.12
N ARG A 85 -23.84 3.72 7.92
CA ARG A 85 -24.32 2.95 6.76
C ARG A 85 -23.32 1.86 6.36
N LEU A 86 -22.02 2.13 6.45
CA LEU A 86 -20.97 1.14 6.17
C LEU A 86 -20.96 0.03 7.22
N VAL A 87 -21.13 0.37 8.49
CA VAL A 87 -21.21 -0.59 9.61
C VAL A 87 -22.43 -1.49 9.45
N GLU A 88 -23.59 -0.94 9.09
CA GLU A 88 -24.80 -1.71 8.79
C GLU A 88 -24.57 -2.74 7.67
N LEU A 89 -23.96 -2.31 6.56
CA LEU A 89 -23.65 -3.21 5.43
C LEU A 89 -22.65 -4.29 5.83
N TYR A 90 -21.63 -3.93 6.61
CA TYR A 90 -20.66 -4.89 7.12
C TYR A 90 -21.32 -5.96 7.99
N ILE A 91 -22.24 -5.56 8.88
CA ILE A 91 -22.97 -6.51 9.73
C ILE A 91 -23.88 -7.40 8.87
N ALA A 92 -24.64 -6.79 7.94
CA ALA A 92 -25.62 -7.48 7.11
C ALA A 92 -25.00 -8.48 6.12
N GLU A 93 -23.82 -8.17 5.57
CA GLU A 93 -23.19 -8.98 4.53
C GLU A 93 -22.07 -9.87 5.07
N ILE A 94 -21.26 -9.38 6.01
CA ILE A 94 -20.09 -10.11 6.50
C ILE A 94 -20.41 -10.83 7.80
N VAL A 95 -20.82 -10.11 8.84
CA VAL A 95 -21.06 -10.70 10.17
C VAL A 95 -22.18 -11.74 10.12
N ARG A 96 -23.22 -11.48 9.33
CA ARG A 96 -24.31 -12.44 9.12
C ARG A 96 -23.86 -13.75 8.48
N LEU A 97 -22.91 -13.73 7.55
CA LEU A 97 -22.46 -14.92 6.80
C LEU A 97 -21.32 -15.66 7.51
N HIS A 98 -20.40 -14.92 8.13
CA HIS A 98 -19.14 -15.45 8.65
C HIS A 98 -18.97 -15.34 10.16
N GLY A 99 -19.89 -14.65 10.84
CA GLY A 99 -19.75 -14.30 12.25
C GLY A 99 -18.88 -13.06 12.47
N VAL A 100 -18.70 -12.69 13.74
CA VAL A 100 -17.86 -11.54 14.12
C VAL A 100 -16.39 -11.96 14.04
N PRO A 101 -15.55 -11.27 13.27
CA PRO A 101 -14.14 -11.65 13.16
C PRO A 101 -13.36 -11.27 14.42
N VAL A 102 -12.28 -12.01 14.65
CA VAL A 102 -11.37 -11.77 15.77
C VAL A 102 -10.60 -10.45 15.57
N SER A 103 -10.25 -10.13 14.32
CA SER A 103 -9.58 -8.88 14.00
C SER A 103 -9.91 -8.37 12.59
N VAL A 104 -9.79 -7.06 12.43
CA VAL A 104 -10.05 -6.35 11.17
C VAL A 104 -8.85 -5.48 10.85
N ILE A 105 -8.30 -5.65 9.64
CA ILE A 105 -7.20 -4.86 9.11
C ILE A 105 -7.77 -3.97 8.01
N SER A 106 -7.77 -2.65 8.22
CA SER A 106 -8.12 -1.67 7.19
C SER A 106 -6.88 -1.03 6.58
N ASP A 107 -7.06 -0.40 5.43
CA ASP A 107 -6.09 0.58 4.93
C ASP A 107 -6.14 1.89 5.74
N ARG A 108 -5.34 2.88 5.32
CA ARG A 108 -5.29 4.21 5.93
C ARG A 108 -6.38 5.15 5.39
N ASP A 109 -7.51 4.63 4.91
CA ASP A 109 -8.63 5.48 4.53
C ASP A 109 -9.12 6.26 5.75
N LEU A 110 -9.39 7.55 5.55
CA LEU A 110 -9.85 8.48 6.58
C LEU A 110 -11.14 7.99 7.26
N ARG A 111 -11.96 7.21 6.56
CA ARG A 111 -13.19 6.64 7.11
C ARG A 111 -12.92 5.59 8.19
N PHE A 112 -11.76 4.93 8.19
CA PHE A 112 -11.43 3.90 9.19
C PHE A 112 -10.44 4.39 10.26
N THR A 113 -9.98 5.65 10.17
CA THR A 113 -8.94 6.21 11.04
C THR A 113 -9.42 7.41 11.88
N SER A 114 -10.73 7.71 11.87
CA SER A 114 -11.35 8.81 12.63
C SER A 114 -11.67 8.46 14.09
#